data_AF-A0A7Y9I4P0-F1
#
_entry.id   AF-A0A7Y9I4P0-F1
#
_cell.length_a   1.000
_cell.length_b   1.000
_cell.length_c   1.000
_cell.angle_alpha   90.00
_cell.angle_beta   90.00
_cell.angle_gamma   90.00
#
_symmetry.space_group_name_H-M   'P 1'
#
loop_
_entity.id
_entity.type
_entity.pdbx_description
1 polymer ?
#
loop_
_entity_poly.entity_id
_entity_poly.type
_entity_poly.pdbx_seq_one_letter_code
_entity_poly.pdbx_strand_id
1 'polypeptide(L)' 'MTESKGYLDDVDVELDDGSIVKINFYDPVRLAQDIEAELGRGAVGLAWKRLIVVDSVTPAAMQAAVQAMSPDFFD' A
#
# COMPACT_ATOMS: atom_id res chain seq x y z
N MET A 1 6.51 12.52 13.95
CA MET A 1 5.62 11.75 13.05
C MET A 1 5.45 10.40 13.71
N THR A 2 4.24 10.11 14.17
CA THR A 2 3.90 8.88 14.90
C THR A 2 4.01 7.71 13.93
N GLU A 3 4.66 6.61 14.34
CA GLU A 3 4.69 5.39 13.53
C GLU A 3 3.27 5.00 13.11
N SER A 4 3.07 4.84 11.80
CA SER A 4 1.81 4.37 11.23
C SER A 4 1.57 2.94 11.70
N LYS A 5 0.32 2.49 11.81
CA LYS A 5 -0.11 1.18 12.34
C LYS A 5 0.30 -0.02 11.46
N GLY A 6 1.43 0.06 10.77
CA GLY A 6 1.88 -0.87 9.75
C GLY A 6 1.10 -0.80 8.43
N TYR A 7 0.21 0.19 8.28
CA TYR A 7 -0.48 0.47 7.03
C TYR A 7 -0.81 1.96 6.91
N LEU A 8 -0.98 2.42 5.67
CA LEU A 8 -1.55 3.70 5.31
C LEU A 8 -2.30 3.54 3.98
N ASP A 9 -3.61 3.75 4.02
CA ASP A 9 -4.54 3.56 2.92
C ASP A 9 -4.90 4.89 2.23
N ASP A 10 -5.42 4.78 1.00
CA ASP A 10 -5.94 5.90 0.19
C ASP A 10 -5.00 7.11 0.04
N VAL A 11 -3.68 6.88 0.05
CA VAL A 11 -2.66 7.91 -0.11
C VAL A 11 -2.70 8.45 -1.53
N ASP A 12 -2.88 9.77 -1.64
CA ASP A 12 -2.80 10.49 -2.91
C ASP A 12 -1.32 10.63 -3.32
N VAL A 13 -1.00 10.06 -4.49
CA VAL A 13 0.31 10.19 -5.12
C VAL A 13 0.13 10.93 -6.43
N GLU A 14 0.81 12.07 -6.56
CA GLU A 14 0.89 12.83 -7.80
C GLU A 14 2.02 12.24 -8.66
N LEU A 15 1.68 11.82 -9.88
CA LEU A 15 2.63 11.31 -10.88
C LEU A 15 3.21 12.45 -11.72
N ASP A 16 4.26 12.16 -12.49
CA ASP A 16 4.96 13.15 -13.32
C ASP A 16 4.07 13.80 -14.40
N ASP A 17 2.97 13.13 -14.79
CA ASP A 17 1.98 13.66 -15.73
C ASP A 17 0.91 14.54 -15.06
N GLY A 18 1.02 14.76 -13.75
CA GLY A 18 0.07 15.52 -12.92
C GLY A 18 -1.18 14.75 -12.53
N SER A 19 -1.30 13.47 -12.89
CA SER A 19 -2.39 12.63 -12.42
C SER A 19 -2.23 12.29 -10.94
N ILE A 20 -3.35 12.16 -10.23
CA ILE A 20 -3.38 11.75 -8.83
C ILE A 20 -3.98 10.35 -8.74
N VAL A 21 -3.21 9.42 -8.17
CA VAL A 21 -3.63 8.03 -7.96
C VAL A 21 -3.64 7.69 -6.47
N LYS A 22 -4.62 6.88 -6.06
CA LYS A 22 -4.69 6.35 -4.71
C LYS A 22 -3.87 5.08 -4.58
N ILE A 23 -3.01 5.03 -3.56
CA ILE A 23 -2.13 3.90 -3.26
C ILE A 23 -2.34 3.46 -1.82
N ASN A 24 -2.31 2.15 -1.62
CA ASN A 24 -2.33 1.53 -0.30
C ASN A 24 -0.93 1.04 0.04
N PHE A 25 -0.41 1.44 1.20
CA PHE A 25 0.89 1.01 1.71
C PHE A 25 0.71 0.12 2.93
N TYR A 26 1.42 -1.00 2.94
CA TYR A 26 1.40 -1.94 4.06
C TYR A 26 2.82 -2.39 4.39
N ASP A 27 3.08 -2.62 5.67
CA ASP A 27 4.17 -3.51 6.06
C ASP A 27 3.72 -4.98 5.98
N PRO A 28 4.66 -5.94 5.88
CA PRO A 28 4.32 -7.34 5.71
C PRO A 28 3.55 -7.95 6.88
N VAL A 29 3.81 -7.45 8.10
CA VAL A 29 3.19 -7.98 9.33
C VAL A 29 1.72 -7.61 9.37
N ARG A 30 1.40 -6.35 9.09
CA ARG A 30 0.03 -5.86 9.08
C ARG A 30 -0.76 -6.45 7.92
N LEU A 31 -0.15 -6.60 6.75
CA LEU A 31 -0.82 -7.25 5.60
C LEU A 31 -1.17 -8.70 5.91
N ALA A 32 -0.25 -9.46 6.51
CA ALA A 32 -0.52 -10.85 6.91
C ALA A 32 -1.69 -10.95 7.88
N GLN A 33 -1.74 -10.08 8.90
CA GLN A 33 -2.84 -10.03 9.86
C GLN A 33 -4.19 -9.75 9.18
N ASP A 34 -4.24 -8.81 8.22
CA ASP A 34 -5.47 -8.48 7.51
C ASP A 34 -5.91 -9.62 6.58
N ILE A 35 -4.96 -10.30 5.90
CA ILE A 35 -5.24 -11.52 5.12
C ILE A 35 -5.86 -12.60 6.01
N GLU A 36 -5.21 -12.92 7.13
CA GLU A 36 -5.67 -13.96 8.06
C GLU A 36 -7.05 -13.64 8.62
N ALA A 37 -7.29 -12.37 8.96
CA ALA A 37 -8.57 -11.93 9.50
C ALA A 37 -9.71 -12.10 8.49
N GLU A 38 -9.52 -11.73 7.22
CA GLU A 38 -10.57 -11.87 6.19
C GLU A 38 -10.81 -13.33 5.81
N LEU A 39 -9.75 -14.11 5.61
CA LEU A 39 -9.90 -15.53 5.30
C LEU A 39 -10.55 -16.28 6.47
N GLY A 40 -10.22 -15.92 7.71
CA GLY A 40 -10.86 -16.46 8.92
C GLY A 40 -12.35 -16.11 9.02
N ARG A 41 -12.80 -15.02 8.39
CA ARG A 41 -14.23 -14.66 8.25
C ARG A 41 -14.95 -15.41 7.12
N GLY A 42 -14.24 -16.26 6.38
CA GLY A 42 -14.78 -17.01 5.25
C GLY A 42 -14.71 -16.27 3.91
N ALA A 43 -13.89 -15.21 3.80
CA ALA A 43 -13.59 -14.62 2.51
C ALA A 43 -12.91 -15.66 1.59
N VAL A 44 -13.31 -15.69 0.33
CA VAL A 44 -12.74 -16.60 -0.69
C VAL A 44 -11.53 -16.01 -1.41
N GLY A 45 -11.26 -14.73 -1.19
CA GLY A 45 -10.17 -13.99 -1.79
C GLY A 45 -10.19 -12.54 -1.33
N LEU A 46 -9.06 -11.86 -1.47
CA LEU A 46 -8.89 -10.46 -1.14
C LEU A 46 -8.42 -9.71 -2.39
N ALA A 47 -8.97 -8.53 -2.62
CA ALA A 47 -8.60 -7.67 -3.72
C ALA A 47 -8.20 -6.30 -3.18
N TRP A 48 -6.94 -5.93 -3.37
CA TRP A 48 -6.47 -4.57 -3.12
C TRP A 48 -6.08 -3.92 -4.44
N LYS A 49 -6.55 -2.69 -4.63
CA LYS A 49 -6.12 -1.86 -5.74
C LYS A 49 -4.83 -1.13 -5.35
N ARG A 50 -3.81 -1.19 -6.22
CA ARG A 50 -2.56 -0.42 -6.09
C ARG A 50 -1.96 -0.53 -4.68
N LEU A 51 -1.70 -1.77 -4.28
CA LEU A 51 -1.06 -2.11 -3.01
C LEU A 51 0.45 -2.19 -3.19
N ILE A 52 1.19 -1.45 -2.38
CA ILE A 52 2.66 -1.53 -2.27
C ILE A 52 3.00 -2.03 -0.86
N VAL A 53 3.81 -3.09 -0.79
CA VAL A 53 4.35 -3.58 0.47
C VAL A 53 5.75 -3.00 0.69
N VAL A 54 5.93 -2.30 1.81
CA VAL A 54 7.20 -1.67 2.21
C VAL A 54 7.70 -2.29 3.51
N ASP A 55 8.99 -2.16 3.82
CA ASP A 55 9.56 -2.70 5.07
C ASP A 55 8.95 -2.07 6.33
N SER A 56 8.68 -0.78 6.28
CA SER A 56 7.98 0.00 7.30
C SER A 56 7.25 1.17 6.65
N VAL A 57 6.03 1.47 7.11
CA VAL A 57 5.18 2.53 6.56
C VAL A 57 5.64 3.90 7.05
N THR A 58 6.75 4.36 6.47
CA THR A 58 7.37 5.66 6.69
C THR A 58 7.35 6.50 5.41
N PRO A 59 7.38 7.84 5.49
CA PRO A 59 7.42 8.69 4.29
C PRO A 59 8.55 8.34 3.32
N ALA A 60 9.75 8.06 3.85
CA ALA A 60 10.91 7.73 3.03
C ALA A 60 10.75 6.40 2.29
N ALA A 61 10.28 5.36 2.98
CA ALA A 61 10.05 4.05 2.37
C ALA A 61 8.93 4.10 1.32
N MET A 62 7.83 4.80 1.60
CA MET A 62 6.73 4.97 0.65
C MET A 62 7.18 5.72 -0.61
N GLN A 63 7.90 6.83 -0.45
CA GLN A 63 8.41 7.60 -1.59
C GLN A 63 9.38 6.78 -2.45
N ALA A 64 10.34 6.08 -1.82
CA ALA A 64 11.28 5.23 -2.53
C ALA A 64 10.57 4.10 -3.28
N ALA A 65 9.52 3.52 -2.67
CA ALA A 65 8.75 2.45 -3.30
C ALA A 65 7.95 2.96 -4.52
N VAL A 66 7.31 4.12 -4.44
CA VAL A 66 6.62 4.75 -5.58
C VAL A 66 7.59 5.00 -6.74
N GLN A 67 8.78 5.54 -6.45
CA GLN A 67 9.81 5.81 -7.45
C GLN A 67 10.36 4.55 -8.12
N ALA A 68 10.27 3.40 -7.46
CA ALA A 68 10.75 2.12 -7.97
C ALA A 68 9.69 1.35 -8.79
N MET A 69 8.42 1.78 -8.78
CA MET A 69 7.36 1.10 -9.52
C MET A 69 7.42 1.43 -11.02
N SER A 70 7.04 0.47 -11.86
CA SER A 70 6.80 0.72 -13.27
C SER A 70 5.58 1.63 -13.46
N PRO A 71 5.56 2.52 -14.47
CA PRO A 71 4.39 3.36 -14.78
C PRO A 71 3.07 2.59 -14.86
N ASP A 72 3.07 1.42 -15.50
CA ASP A 72 1.90 0.53 -15.66
C ASP A 72 1.25 0.09 -14.33
N PHE A 73 1.94 0.24 -13.18
CA PHE A 73 1.35 -0.03 -11.87
C PHE A 73 0.25 0.99 -11.52
N PHE A 74 0.37 2.22 -12.03
CA PHE A 74 -0.51 3.33 -11.70
C PHE A 74 -1.69 3.49 -12.66
N ASP A 75 -1.70 2.77 -13.78
CA ASP A 75 -2.78 2.76 -14.78
C ASP A 75 -4.09 2.13 -14.26
#